data_AF-A0A847EZD1-F1
#
_entry.id   AF-A0A847EZD1-F1
#
_cell.length_a   1.000
_cell.length_b   1.000
_cell.length_c   1.000
_cell.angle_alpha   90.00
_cell.angle_beta   90.00
_cell.angle_gamma   90.00
#
_symmetry.space_group_name_H-M   'P 1'
#
loop_
_entity.id
_entity.type
_entity.pdbx_description
1 polymer ?
#
loop_
_entity_poly.entity_id
_entity_poly.type
_entity_poly.pdbx_seq_one_letter_code
_entity_poly.pdbx_strand_id
1 'polypeptide(L)'
;MDIRPARHILKKGRIPLPGAGFLPALVLLTGLSLTACQRTAMPKPIAPPRLSYPEMGYTRFNVPDCPFQFDYPAFLTVTIKPTNKQTVHWIDFRWEQVGLTIYTTYLTNSRQHKTEDDWAVMASLLKEKQPKGNSVTVYEQPVTAQGWTPYIFEVDGPSPTPLEFIVTDGLNFSFSGRLLFDSIPDKEAMTDILDGLRDDMLHLMSSFTLTHTP
;
A
#
# COMPACT_ATOMS: atom_id res chain seq x y z
N MET A 1 57.75 -77.12 23.68
CA MET A 1 57.31 -77.07 22.27
C MET A 1 57.38 -75.63 21.82
N ASP A 2 58.20 -75.43 20.80
CA ASP A 2 58.73 -74.20 20.20
C ASP A 2 57.69 -73.53 19.30
N ILE A 3 57.40 -72.22 19.47
CA ILE A 3 56.95 -71.33 18.36
C ILE A 3 57.45 -69.89 18.61
N ARG A 4 58.15 -69.37 17.60
CA ARG A 4 58.91 -68.11 17.49
C ARG A 4 58.05 -66.84 17.41
N PRO A 5 58.61 -65.63 17.70
CA PRO A 5 57.95 -64.36 17.43
C PRO A 5 58.09 -63.92 15.96
N ALA A 6 56.99 -63.48 15.35
CA ALA A 6 56.96 -62.90 14.01
C ALA A 6 57.45 -61.43 14.05
N ARG A 7 58.56 -61.12 13.37
CA ARG A 7 59.02 -59.76 13.08
C ARG A 7 58.31 -59.24 11.83
N HIS A 8 57.46 -58.23 11.96
CA HIS A 8 56.94 -57.48 10.81
C HIS A 8 57.94 -56.36 10.45
N ILE A 9 58.57 -56.47 9.29
CA ILE A 9 59.48 -55.46 8.74
C ILE A 9 58.66 -54.34 8.09
N LEU A 10 58.82 -53.11 8.57
CA LEU A 10 58.36 -51.89 7.91
C LEU A 10 59.23 -51.64 6.66
N LYS A 11 58.66 -51.80 5.47
CA LYS A 11 59.26 -51.30 4.22
C LYS A 11 59.16 -49.77 4.21
N LYS A 12 60.30 -49.07 4.33
CA LYS A 12 60.43 -47.64 3.99
C LYS A 12 60.20 -47.47 2.48
N GLY A 13 58.99 -47.09 2.09
CA GLY A 13 58.70 -46.57 0.75
C GLY A 13 59.36 -45.21 0.59
N ARG A 14 60.33 -45.11 -0.32
CA ARG A 14 60.99 -43.86 -0.70
C ARG A 14 60.05 -43.11 -1.64
N ILE A 15 59.48 -42.00 -1.18
CA ILE A 15 58.65 -41.12 -2.03
C ILE A 15 59.58 -40.51 -3.10
N PRO A 16 59.28 -40.65 -4.40
CA PRO A 16 60.09 -40.01 -5.43
C PRO A 16 59.90 -38.49 -5.35
N LEU A 17 61.01 -37.76 -5.17
CA LEU A 17 61.04 -36.31 -5.26
C LEU A 17 60.61 -35.90 -6.68
N PRO A 18 59.61 -35.01 -6.84
CA PRO A 18 59.19 -34.56 -8.16
C PRO A 18 60.31 -33.75 -8.82
N GLY A 19 60.60 -34.06 -10.09
CA GLY A 19 61.67 -33.43 -10.87
C GLY A 19 61.48 -31.92 -11.06
N ALA A 20 62.55 -31.25 -11.47
CA ALA A 20 62.71 -29.79 -11.59
C ALA A 20 61.64 -29.04 -12.43
N GLY A 21 60.72 -29.74 -13.11
CA GLY A 21 59.58 -29.16 -13.83
C GLY A 21 58.36 -28.83 -12.97
N PHE A 22 58.30 -29.25 -11.70
CA PHE A 22 57.15 -28.97 -10.81
C PHE A 22 57.18 -27.57 -10.18
N LEU A 23 58.37 -27.00 -9.99
CA LEU A 23 58.57 -25.66 -9.44
C LEU A 23 57.93 -24.54 -10.28
N PRO A 24 58.12 -24.46 -11.61
CA PRO A 24 57.47 -23.43 -12.42
C PRO A 24 55.94 -23.61 -12.48
N ALA A 25 55.44 -24.84 -12.48
CA ALA A 25 54.00 -25.13 -12.46
C ALA A 25 53.35 -24.71 -11.13
N LEU A 26 54.04 -24.94 -10.00
CA LEU A 26 53.58 -24.51 -8.68
C LEU A 26 53.55 -22.97 -8.60
N VAL A 27 54.61 -22.31 -9.07
CA VAL A 27 54.71 -20.83 -9.09
C VAL A 27 53.60 -20.22 -9.95
N LEU A 28 53.33 -20.78 -11.13
CA LEU A 28 52.23 -20.35 -12.00
C LEU A 28 50.86 -20.52 -11.32
N LEU A 29 50.64 -21.65 -10.64
CA LEU A 29 49.38 -21.94 -9.94
C LEU A 29 49.13 -20.99 -8.75
N THR A 30 50.18 -20.63 -7.99
CA THR A 30 50.11 -19.59 -6.95
C THR A 30 49.91 -18.19 -7.52
N GLY A 31 50.43 -17.89 -8.71
CA GLY A 31 50.22 -16.61 -9.38
C GLY A 31 48.76 -16.39 -9.79
N LEU A 32 48.08 -17.41 -10.32
CA LEU A 32 46.67 -17.32 -10.73
C LEU A 32 45.68 -17.23 -9.57
N SER A 33 46.06 -17.67 -8.37
CA SER A 33 45.17 -17.65 -7.20
C SER A 33 45.11 -16.29 -6.50
N LEU A 34 46.08 -15.39 -6.75
CA LEU A 34 46.12 -14.04 -6.18
C LEU A 34 45.20 -13.04 -6.90
N THR A 35 44.75 -13.33 -8.13
CA THR A 35 43.87 -12.42 -8.90
C THR A 35 42.37 -12.71 -8.73
N ALA A 36 41.99 -13.80 -8.04
CA ALA A 36 40.60 -14.23 -7.90
C ALA A 36 39.81 -13.48 -6.81
N CYS A 37 40.44 -12.59 -6.03
CA CYS A 37 39.79 -11.88 -4.93
C CYS A 37 39.53 -10.40 -5.26
N GLN A 38 38.86 -10.12 -6.37
CA GLN A 38 38.18 -8.84 -6.53
C GLN A 38 36.77 -8.97 -5.98
N ARG A 39 36.64 -8.81 -4.65
CA ARG A 39 35.33 -8.59 -4.02
C ARG A 39 34.88 -7.19 -4.41
N THR A 40 34.11 -7.08 -5.48
CA THR A 40 33.34 -5.88 -5.75
C THR A 40 32.37 -5.69 -4.58
N ALA A 41 32.69 -4.76 -3.69
CA ALA A 41 31.75 -4.37 -2.64
C ALA A 41 30.54 -3.76 -3.36
N MET A 42 29.45 -4.52 -3.47
CA MET A 42 28.18 -3.95 -3.92
C MET A 42 27.82 -2.85 -2.93
N PRO A 43 27.60 -1.60 -3.40
CA PRO A 43 27.12 -0.54 -2.54
C PRO A 43 25.85 -1.01 -1.83
N LYS A 44 25.78 -0.83 -0.51
CA LYS A 44 24.57 -1.12 0.24
C LYS A 44 23.41 -0.35 -0.41
N PRO A 45 22.25 -0.97 -0.68
CA PRO A 45 21.10 -0.27 -1.21
C PRO A 45 20.81 0.93 -0.31
N ILE A 46 20.82 2.14 -0.89
CA ILE A 46 20.41 3.35 -0.18
C ILE A 46 18.91 3.20 0.07
N ALA A 47 18.51 3.14 1.34
CA ALA A 47 17.11 3.14 1.68
C ALA A 47 16.49 4.45 1.16
N PRO A 48 15.36 4.42 0.44
CA PRO A 48 14.67 5.64 0.08
C PRO A 48 14.36 6.44 1.35
N PRO A 49 14.34 7.78 1.27
CA PRO A 49 13.94 8.60 2.40
C PRO A 49 12.55 8.14 2.89
N ARG A 50 12.40 7.96 4.21
CA ARG A 50 11.10 7.68 4.82
C ARG A 50 10.19 8.86 4.52
N LEU A 51 9.12 8.65 3.75
CA LEU A 51 8.10 9.68 3.59
C LEU A 51 7.35 9.81 4.92
N SER A 52 7.40 10.99 5.52
CA SER A 52 6.56 11.35 6.65
C SER A 52 5.22 11.88 6.14
N TYR A 53 4.17 11.61 6.88
CA TYR A 53 2.88 12.24 6.65
C TYR A 53 3.00 13.77 6.85
N PRO A 54 2.45 14.61 5.95
CA PRO A 54 2.66 16.06 5.98
C PRO A 54 1.77 16.74 7.02
N GLU A 55 2.35 17.61 7.86
CA GLU A 55 1.59 18.48 8.76
C GLU A 55 1.07 19.72 8.01
N MET A 56 0.06 19.53 7.16
CA MET A 56 -0.65 20.62 6.49
C MET A 56 -2.09 20.66 6.99
N GLY A 57 -2.65 21.86 7.13
CA GLY A 57 -4.05 22.02 7.54
C GLY A 57 -5.05 21.58 6.47
N TYR A 58 -6.32 21.89 6.72
CA TYR A 58 -7.42 21.56 5.79
C TYR A 58 -7.83 22.76 4.94
N THR A 59 -8.23 22.47 3.70
CA THR A 59 -8.88 23.41 2.78
C THR A 59 -10.34 23.04 2.62
N ARG A 60 -11.23 24.05 2.56
CA ARG A 60 -12.65 23.83 2.29
C ARG A 60 -12.88 23.59 0.79
N PHE A 61 -13.44 22.44 0.45
CA PHE A 61 -14.05 22.22 -0.87
C PHE A 61 -15.42 22.89 -0.88
N ASN A 62 -15.59 23.91 -1.72
CA ASN A 62 -16.87 24.59 -1.93
C ASN A 62 -16.90 25.16 -3.35
N VAL A 63 -17.46 24.39 -4.28
CA VAL A 63 -17.52 24.75 -5.70
C VAL A 63 -18.99 24.95 -6.07
N PRO A 64 -19.35 26.06 -6.76
CA PRO A 64 -20.75 26.40 -7.03
C PRO A 64 -21.59 25.30 -7.69
N ASP A 65 -20.97 24.48 -8.54
CA ASP A 65 -21.66 23.41 -9.27
C ASP A 65 -21.81 22.11 -8.45
N CYS A 66 -21.32 22.06 -7.20
CA CYS A 66 -21.42 20.89 -6.33
C CYS A 66 -22.38 21.20 -5.16
N PRO A 67 -23.43 20.39 -4.93
CA PRO A 67 -24.43 20.64 -3.88
C PRO A 67 -23.95 20.25 -2.47
N PHE A 68 -22.64 20.25 -2.23
CA PHE A 68 -22.01 19.84 -1.00
C PHE A 68 -20.67 20.54 -0.79
N GLN A 69 -20.20 20.47 0.44
CA GLN A 69 -18.92 21.02 0.86
C GLN A 69 -18.36 20.18 2.02
N PHE A 70 -17.03 20.11 2.11
CA PHE A 70 -16.30 19.39 3.15
C PHE A 70 -14.87 19.92 3.22
N ASP A 71 -14.15 19.54 4.26
CA ASP A 71 -12.74 19.86 4.44
C ASP A 71 -11.87 18.70 3.93
N TYR A 72 -10.78 19.01 3.24
CA TYR A 72 -9.82 18.02 2.77
C TYR A 72 -8.38 18.51 2.99
N PRO A 73 -7.39 17.61 3.08
CA PRO A 73 -6.01 18.00 3.35
C PRO A 73 -5.45 18.93 2.28
N ALA A 74 -4.83 20.03 2.70
CA ALA A 74 -4.39 21.11 1.80
C ALA A 74 -3.25 20.70 0.84
N PHE A 75 -2.57 19.58 1.10
CA PHE A 75 -1.53 19.06 0.21
C PHE A 75 -2.10 18.29 -1.01
N LEU A 76 -3.40 17.99 -1.03
CA LEU A 76 -4.03 17.28 -2.13
C LEU A 76 -4.34 18.22 -3.29
N THR A 77 -4.04 17.75 -4.50
CA THR A 77 -4.46 18.42 -5.74
C THR A 77 -5.84 17.94 -6.14
N VAL A 78 -6.78 18.87 -6.37
CA VAL A 78 -8.18 18.56 -6.68
C VAL A 78 -8.42 18.58 -8.18
N THR A 79 -9.08 17.55 -8.71
CA THR A 79 -9.58 17.49 -10.08
C THR A 79 -11.07 17.16 -10.07
N ILE A 80 -11.89 18.07 -10.60
CA ILE A 80 -13.34 17.88 -10.74
C ILE A 80 -13.61 17.35 -12.15
N LYS A 81 -14.26 16.19 -12.26
CA LYS A 81 -14.60 15.64 -13.57
C LYS A 81 -15.88 16.27 -14.10
N PRO A 82 -15.93 16.64 -15.39
CA PRO A 82 -17.15 17.15 -15.98
C PRO A 82 -18.24 16.09 -15.97
N THR A 83 -19.46 16.52 -15.65
CA THR A 83 -20.66 15.69 -15.66
C THR A 83 -21.78 16.48 -16.31
N ASN A 84 -22.62 15.80 -17.10
CA ASN A 84 -23.85 16.38 -17.64
C ASN A 84 -25.06 16.12 -16.74
N LYS A 85 -24.87 15.40 -15.62
CA LYS A 85 -25.91 15.04 -14.68
C LYS A 85 -25.68 15.80 -13.38
N GLN A 86 -26.70 16.52 -12.90
CA GLN A 86 -26.69 17.17 -11.58
C GLN A 86 -26.76 16.16 -10.42
N THR A 87 -26.98 14.88 -10.72
CA THR A 87 -27.22 13.84 -9.70
C THR A 87 -25.97 13.04 -9.36
N VAL A 88 -24.86 13.31 -10.05
CA VAL A 88 -23.57 12.65 -9.79
C VAL A 88 -22.44 13.64 -9.98
N HIS A 89 -21.52 13.69 -9.01
CA HIS A 89 -20.30 14.48 -9.09
C HIS A 89 -19.10 13.59 -8.75
N TRP A 90 -18.05 13.67 -9.56
CA TRP A 90 -16.80 12.96 -9.33
C TRP A 90 -15.67 13.96 -9.08
N ILE A 91 -14.99 13.78 -7.96
CA ILE A 91 -13.86 14.62 -7.55
C ILE A 91 -12.71 13.69 -7.16
N ASP A 92 -11.58 13.91 -7.80
CA ASP A 92 -10.36 13.19 -7.52
C ASP A 92 -9.43 14.08 -6.70
N PHE A 93 -8.84 13.54 -5.64
CA PHE A 93 -7.81 14.20 -4.85
C PHE A 93 -6.50 13.44 -4.98
N ARG A 94 -5.45 14.10 -5.48
CA ARG A 94 -4.16 13.47 -5.80
C ARG A 94 -3.08 13.89 -4.81
N TRP A 95 -2.35 12.92 -4.27
CA TRP A 95 -1.08 13.12 -3.57
C TRP A 95 0.05 12.47 -4.36
N GLU A 96 0.78 13.29 -5.12
CA GLU A 96 1.79 12.78 -6.05
C GLU A 96 2.98 12.09 -5.36
N GLN A 97 3.35 12.54 -4.16
CA GLN A 97 4.56 12.05 -3.49
C GLN A 97 4.47 10.56 -3.10
N VAL A 98 3.26 10.05 -2.87
CA VAL A 98 3.00 8.63 -2.51
C VAL A 98 2.24 7.89 -3.61
N GLY A 99 1.96 8.53 -4.75
CA GLY A 99 1.16 7.95 -5.83
C GLY A 99 -0.25 7.57 -5.38
N LEU A 100 -0.91 8.40 -4.58
CA LEU A 100 -2.27 8.16 -4.08
C LEU A 100 -3.28 9.03 -4.81
N THR A 101 -4.39 8.44 -5.23
CA THR A 101 -5.59 9.16 -5.67
C THR A 101 -6.79 8.74 -4.83
N ILE A 102 -7.47 9.72 -4.21
CA ILE A 102 -8.77 9.54 -3.57
C ILE A 102 -9.84 9.82 -4.60
N TYR A 103 -10.50 8.78 -5.08
CA TYR A 103 -11.64 8.90 -6.00
C TYR A 103 -12.90 9.07 -5.19
N THR A 104 -13.53 10.24 -5.27
CA THR A 104 -14.79 10.50 -4.57
C THR A 104 -15.96 10.58 -5.54
N THR A 105 -17.11 10.11 -5.10
CA THR A 105 -18.36 10.16 -5.85
C THR A 105 -19.48 10.63 -4.92
N TYR A 106 -20.10 11.74 -5.28
CA TYR A 106 -21.40 12.14 -4.75
C TYR A 106 -22.49 11.60 -5.66
N LEU A 107 -23.51 10.97 -5.08
CA LEU A 107 -24.72 10.55 -5.75
C LEU A 107 -25.92 11.11 -5.00
N THR A 108 -26.89 11.66 -5.73
CA THR A 108 -28.19 12.05 -5.19
C THR A 108 -29.31 11.50 -6.04
N ASN A 109 -30.45 11.24 -5.41
CA ASN A 109 -31.60 10.60 -6.02
C ASN A 109 -32.24 11.49 -7.11
N SER A 110 -31.78 11.38 -8.35
CA SER A 110 -32.66 11.59 -9.49
C SER A 110 -33.75 10.52 -9.38
N ARG A 111 -35.02 10.89 -9.56
CA ARG A 111 -36.24 10.07 -9.41
C ARG A 111 -36.28 8.72 -10.18
N GLN A 112 -35.16 8.24 -10.72
CA GLN A 112 -35.00 7.04 -11.53
C GLN A 112 -34.45 5.82 -10.77
N HIS A 113 -33.95 5.95 -9.54
CA HIS A 113 -33.51 4.80 -8.73
C HIS A 113 -34.25 4.74 -7.39
N LYS A 114 -35.55 4.43 -7.45
CA LYS A 114 -36.26 3.86 -6.31
C LYS A 114 -36.05 2.36 -6.30
N THR A 115 -35.01 1.91 -5.60
CA THR A 115 -34.99 0.55 -5.08
C THR A 115 -34.62 0.63 -3.61
N GLU A 116 -35.61 0.31 -2.77
CA GLU A 116 -35.38 -0.16 -1.40
C GLU A 116 -34.29 -1.26 -1.47
N ASP A 117 -33.24 -1.15 -0.64
CA ASP A 117 -32.07 -2.05 -0.48
C ASP A 117 -30.68 -1.57 -0.98
N ASP A 118 -30.46 -0.27 -1.22
CA ASP A 118 -29.13 0.22 -1.62
C ASP A 118 -28.03 0.06 -0.56
N TRP A 119 -28.34 0.09 0.75
CA TRP A 119 -27.30 -0.12 1.79
C TRP A 119 -26.82 -1.57 1.86
N ALA A 120 -27.75 -2.53 1.74
CA ALA A 120 -27.45 -3.96 1.78
C ALA A 120 -26.71 -4.37 0.51
N VAL A 121 -27.02 -3.72 -0.62
CA VAL A 121 -26.31 -3.86 -1.89
C VAL A 121 -24.92 -3.20 -1.83
N MET A 122 -24.77 -2.02 -1.24
CA MET A 122 -23.43 -1.41 -1.07
C MET A 122 -22.55 -2.24 -0.11
N ALA A 123 -23.10 -2.69 1.02
CA ALA A 123 -22.40 -3.57 1.95
C ALA A 123 -22.10 -4.97 1.35
N SER A 124 -22.97 -5.49 0.47
CA SER A 124 -22.74 -6.76 -0.21
C SER A 124 -21.75 -6.62 -1.36
N LEU A 125 -21.78 -5.55 -2.15
CA LEU A 125 -20.82 -5.26 -3.21
C LEU A 125 -19.39 -5.08 -2.67
N LEU A 126 -19.26 -4.54 -1.46
CA LEU A 126 -17.98 -4.44 -0.75
C LEU A 126 -17.47 -5.81 -0.26
N LYS A 127 -18.36 -6.77 0.04
CA LYS A 127 -17.98 -8.15 0.40
C LYS A 127 -17.73 -9.05 -0.81
N GLU A 128 -18.46 -8.86 -1.91
CA GLU A 128 -18.51 -9.81 -3.04
C GLU A 128 -17.33 -9.66 -4.02
N LYS A 129 -16.71 -8.48 -4.09
CA LYS A 129 -15.64 -8.18 -5.07
C LYS A 129 -14.21 -8.33 -4.54
N GLN A 130 -13.97 -9.22 -3.58
CA GLN A 130 -12.65 -9.30 -2.92
C GLN A 130 -11.72 -10.34 -3.54
N PRO A 131 -10.45 -9.99 -3.84
CA PRO A 131 -9.41 -10.95 -4.20
C PRO A 131 -9.22 -11.99 -3.08
N LYS A 132 -8.86 -13.23 -3.44
CA LYS A 132 -8.50 -14.26 -2.45
C LYS A 132 -7.34 -13.76 -1.59
N GLY A 133 -7.52 -13.75 -0.28
CA GLY A 133 -6.48 -13.38 0.69
C GLY A 133 -6.68 -12.03 1.38
N ASN A 134 -7.74 -11.28 1.04
CA ASN A 134 -8.07 -10.02 1.69
C ASN A 134 -9.32 -10.15 2.57
N SER A 135 -9.38 -9.37 3.65
CA SER A 135 -10.57 -9.20 4.49
C SER A 135 -10.93 -7.73 4.61
N VAL A 136 -12.21 -7.42 4.83
CA VAL A 136 -12.68 -6.05 5.00
C VAL A 136 -13.26 -5.91 6.40
N THR A 137 -12.75 -4.94 7.14
CA THR A 137 -13.30 -4.52 8.43
C THR A 137 -14.12 -3.25 8.22
N VAL A 138 -15.34 -3.22 8.74
CA VAL A 138 -16.25 -2.08 8.62
C VAL A 138 -16.39 -1.42 9.98
N TYR A 139 -16.19 -0.11 10.02
CA TYR A 139 -16.37 0.68 11.24
C TYR A 139 -17.41 1.75 11.00
N GLU A 140 -18.57 1.61 11.63
CA GLU A 140 -19.54 2.68 11.78
C GLU A 140 -18.94 3.76 12.69
N GLN A 141 -19.05 5.01 12.27
CA GLN A 141 -18.55 6.16 13.02
C GLN A 141 -19.70 6.89 13.72
N PRO A 142 -19.40 7.72 14.74
CA PRO A 142 -20.42 8.59 15.32
C PRO A 142 -21.13 9.42 14.25
N VAL A 143 -22.45 9.56 14.43
CA VAL A 143 -23.29 10.36 13.54
C VAL A 143 -22.73 11.77 13.42
N THR A 144 -22.68 12.30 12.19
CA THR A 144 -22.17 13.66 11.94
C THR A 144 -23.07 14.71 12.61
N ALA A 145 -22.59 15.94 12.73
CA ALA A 145 -23.41 17.04 13.27
C ALA A 145 -24.69 17.28 12.45
N GLN A 146 -24.74 16.81 11.21
CA GLN A 146 -25.86 16.91 10.28
C GLN A 146 -26.83 15.72 10.39
N GLY A 147 -26.54 14.72 11.23
CA GLY A 147 -27.39 13.55 11.45
C GLY A 147 -27.11 12.38 10.51
N TRP A 148 -25.94 12.33 9.87
CA TRP A 148 -25.64 11.37 8.82
C TRP A 148 -24.76 10.24 9.32
N THR A 149 -24.86 9.06 8.74
CA THR A 149 -24.10 7.88 9.18
C THR A 149 -22.84 7.72 8.33
N PRO A 150 -21.63 7.85 8.92
CA PRO A 150 -20.39 7.58 8.24
C PRO A 150 -19.93 6.14 8.47
N TYR A 151 -19.36 5.52 7.44
CA TYR A 151 -18.66 4.25 7.55
C TYR A 151 -17.28 4.35 6.92
N ILE A 152 -16.30 3.72 7.54
CA ILE A 152 -14.98 3.49 6.98
C ILE A 152 -14.74 1.99 6.83
N PHE A 153 -14.14 1.62 5.71
CA PHE A 153 -13.84 0.26 5.32
C PHE A 153 -12.32 0.13 5.21
N GLU A 154 -11.77 -0.79 5.99
CA GLU A 154 -10.33 -1.09 5.97
C GLU A 154 -10.13 -2.45 5.31
N VAL A 155 -9.30 -2.47 4.26
CA VAL A 155 -8.94 -3.71 3.56
C VAL A 155 -7.63 -4.23 4.15
N ASP A 156 -7.72 -5.37 4.81
CA ASP A 156 -6.57 -6.12 5.30
C ASP A 156 -6.08 -7.09 4.23
N GLY A 157 -4.77 -7.10 4.01
CA GLY A 157 -4.12 -7.88 2.97
C GLY A 157 -3.59 -7.01 1.83
N PRO A 158 -2.89 -7.59 0.84
CA PRO A 158 -2.31 -6.85 -0.28
C PRO A 158 -3.41 -6.22 -1.14
N SER A 159 -3.58 -4.91 -1.06
CA SER A 159 -4.58 -4.16 -1.82
C SER A 159 -4.03 -2.80 -2.23
N PRO A 160 -4.15 -2.37 -3.50
CA PRO A 160 -3.87 -0.99 -3.88
C PRO A 160 -4.92 -0.03 -3.30
N THR A 161 -5.99 -0.56 -2.71
CA THR A 161 -7.06 0.19 -2.06
C THR A 161 -7.22 -0.28 -0.62
N PRO A 162 -6.44 0.27 0.32
CA PRO A 162 -6.49 -0.13 1.72
C PRO A 162 -7.65 0.51 2.50
N LEU A 163 -8.20 1.63 2.00
CA LEU A 163 -9.22 2.42 2.68
C LEU A 163 -10.32 2.87 1.72
N GLU A 164 -11.57 2.72 2.15
CA GLU A 164 -12.76 3.30 1.52
C GLU A 164 -13.66 3.93 2.60
N PHE A 165 -14.49 4.88 2.22
CA PHE A 165 -15.45 5.50 3.14
C PHE A 165 -16.75 5.87 2.44
N ILE A 166 -17.80 6.08 3.24
CA ILE A 166 -19.09 6.59 2.78
C ILE A 166 -19.77 7.40 3.88
N VAL A 167 -20.45 8.48 3.49
CA VAL A 167 -21.40 9.22 4.31
C VAL A 167 -22.73 9.27 3.58
N THR A 168 -23.83 8.96 4.27
CA THR A 168 -25.15 8.87 3.65
C THR A 168 -26.25 9.15 4.68
N ASP A 169 -27.41 9.59 4.20
CA ASP A 169 -28.67 9.59 4.95
C ASP A 169 -29.46 8.27 4.82
N GLY A 170 -28.92 7.31 4.07
CA GLY A 170 -29.51 6.00 3.80
C GLY A 170 -30.62 5.99 2.76
N LEU A 171 -31.01 7.14 2.20
CA LEU A 171 -32.19 7.25 1.32
C LEU A 171 -32.00 8.15 0.10
N ASN A 172 -31.46 9.35 0.26
CA ASN A 172 -31.51 10.39 -0.78
C ASN A 172 -30.14 10.70 -1.38
N PHE A 173 -29.06 10.56 -0.62
CA PHE A 173 -27.72 10.77 -1.16
C PHE A 173 -26.68 9.83 -0.55
N SER A 174 -25.57 9.69 -1.26
CA SER A 174 -24.34 9.16 -0.70
C SER A 174 -23.14 9.97 -1.19
N PHE A 175 -22.16 10.14 -0.32
CA PHE A 175 -20.84 10.61 -0.68
C PHE A 175 -19.85 9.53 -0.28
N SER A 176 -19.17 8.93 -1.25
CA SER A 176 -18.21 7.86 -1.02
C SER A 176 -16.84 8.20 -1.58
N GLY A 177 -15.81 7.59 -1.02
CA GLY A 177 -14.44 7.74 -1.50
C GLY A 177 -13.65 6.44 -1.42
N ARG A 178 -12.75 6.26 -2.38
CA ARG A 178 -11.82 5.13 -2.48
C ARG A 178 -10.40 5.65 -2.58
N LEU A 179 -9.52 5.23 -1.67
CA LEU A 179 -8.11 5.59 -1.69
C LEU A 179 -7.35 4.56 -2.52
N LEU A 180 -6.94 4.93 -3.74
CA LEU A 180 -6.21 4.05 -4.65
C LEU A 180 -4.76 4.52 -4.77
N PHE A 181 -3.83 3.64 -4.41
CA PHE A 181 -2.42 3.80 -4.69
C PHE A 181 -2.06 3.26 -6.08
N ASP A 182 -1.12 3.90 -6.75
CA ASP A 182 -0.59 3.49 -8.07
C ASP A 182 0.04 2.09 -8.02
N SER A 183 0.48 1.67 -6.83
CA SER A 183 0.99 0.32 -6.53
C SER A 183 0.50 -0.12 -5.15
N ILE A 184 0.45 -1.44 -4.91
CA ILE A 184 0.10 -1.97 -3.58
C ILE A 184 1.07 -1.40 -2.54
N PRO A 185 0.59 -0.63 -1.54
CA PRO A 185 1.43 -0.07 -0.50
C PRO A 185 1.97 -1.17 0.42
N ASP A 186 3.20 -1.00 0.88
CA ASP A 186 3.73 -1.81 1.97
C ASP A 186 3.12 -1.30 3.29
N LYS A 187 2.21 -2.08 3.87
CA LYS A 187 1.44 -1.68 5.06
C LYS A 187 2.34 -1.38 6.26
N GLU A 188 3.45 -2.10 6.42
CA GLU A 188 4.41 -1.86 7.52
C GLU A 188 5.22 -0.60 7.28
N ALA A 189 5.65 -0.36 6.04
CA ALA A 189 6.42 0.84 5.71
C ALA A 189 5.58 2.12 5.66
N MET A 190 4.27 1.99 5.42
CA MET A 190 3.34 3.11 5.21
C MET A 190 2.34 3.30 6.37
N THR A 191 2.56 2.66 7.53
CA THR A 191 1.63 2.75 8.67
C THR A 191 1.30 4.21 9.03
N ASP A 192 2.31 5.05 9.25
CA ASP A 192 2.10 6.48 9.59
C ASP A 192 1.31 7.24 8.51
N ILE A 193 1.50 6.88 7.24
CA ILE A 193 0.78 7.50 6.11
C ILE A 193 -0.67 7.03 6.08
N LEU A 194 -0.91 5.73 6.26
CA LEU A 194 -2.26 5.15 6.26
C LEU A 194 -3.08 5.64 7.45
N ASP A 195 -2.46 5.79 8.62
CA ASP A 195 -3.10 6.32 9.82
C ASP A 195 -3.48 7.80 9.63
N GLY A 196 -2.55 8.62 9.11
CA GLY A 196 -2.87 10.02 8.81
C GLY A 196 -3.97 10.18 7.75
N LEU A 197 -3.95 9.35 6.71
CA LEU A 197 -5.02 9.32 5.70
C LEU A 197 -6.36 8.86 6.28
N ARG A 198 -6.35 7.91 7.22
CA ARG A 198 -7.56 7.48 7.93
C ARG A 198 -8.15 8.66 8.71
N ASP A 199 -7.32 9.38 9.46
CA ASP A 199 -7.75 10.55 10.22
C ASP A 199 -8.32 11.66 9.32
N ASP A 200 -7.70 11.89 8.16
CA ASP A 200 -8.23 12.82 7.17
C ASP A 200 -9.61 12.43 6.65
N MET A 201 -9.84 11.14 6.39
CA MET A 201 -11.14 10.68 5.92
C MET A 201 -12.19 10.83 7.01
N LEU A 202 -11.84 10.58 8.27
CA LEU A 202 -12.72 10.85 9.41
C LEU A 202 -13.07 12.34 9.50
N HIS A 203 -12.08 13.24 9.38
CA HIS A 203 -12.31 14.69 9.37
C HIS A 203 -13.19 15.11 8.18
N LEU A 204 -12.88 14.62 6.99
CA LEU A 204 -13.66 14.88 5.77
C LEU A 204 -15.12 14.49 5.96
N MET A 205 -15.38 13.26 6.41
CA MET A 205 -16.73 12.77 6.65
C MET A 205 -17.46 13.60 7.70
N SER A 206 -16.78 13.98 8.78
CA SER A 206 -17.36 14.77 9.88
C SER A 206 -17.72 16.21 9.46
N SER A 207 -16.95 16.79 8.53
CA SER A 207 -17.10 18.16 8.04
C SER A 207 -18.04 18.30 6.83
N PHE A 208 -18.52 17.16 6.32
CA PHE A 208 -19.38 17.09 5.15
C PHE A 208 -20.76 17.71 5.43
N THR A 209 -21.21 18.58 4.53
CA THR A 209 -22.56 19.17 4.55
C THR A 209 -23.10 19.36 3.15
N LEU A 210 -24.43 19.31 2.97
CA LEU A 210 -25.06 19.83 1.75
C LEU A 210 -25.12 21.36 1.79
N THR A 211 -24.89 22.00 0.65
CA THR A 211 -25.09 23.45 0.48
C THR A 211 -26.54 23.81 0.19
N HIS A 212 -27.30 22.85 -0.34
CA HIS A 212 -28.74 22.95 -0.55
C HIS A 212 -29.42 21.66 -0.06
N THR A 213 -30.48 21.78 0.73
CA THR A 213 -31.35 20.63 1.05
C THR A 213 -32.06 20.15 -0.21
N PRO A 214 -32.08 18.84 -0.50
CA PRO A 214 -32.80 18.27 -1.65
C PRO A 214 -34.32 18.49 -1.58
#